data_AF-A0A1J5AAU0-F1
#
_entry.id   AF-A0A1J5AAU0-F1
#
_cell.length_a   1.000
_cell.length_b   1.000
_cell.length_c   1.000
_cell.angle_alpha   90.00
_cell.angle_beta   90.00
_cell.angle_gamma   90.00
#
_symmetry.space_group_name_H-M   'P 1'
#
loop_
_entity.id
_entity.type
_entity.pdbx_description
1 polymer ?
#
loop_
_entity_poly.entity_id
_entity_poly.type
_entity_poly.pdbx_seq_one_letter_code
_entity_poly.pdbx_strand_id
1 'polypeptide(L)'
;MAQTGEEIPRKSSSSFSFTDAAEAVLEQFGHKQPVHYRAITEKALTLGLVNTKGLTPEATLYAQVLTETKRQTRRGESPRFIMHGQGMIGLAKWVVGGLAFQIEQHNEGVRKKLHGQLMVMPPAEFEALIVELLAALGFDDVTMTPASGDGGIDVRGTLVVGDVIRTRMAVQVKRWKRNVQAPVVQQVRGSLGTHEQGLIITTSDFSKGACAEAERPNAVPVALMNGEQLVRLLVENDIGVHRTSYDLIELGEGE
;
A
#
# COMPACT_ATOMS: atom_id res chain seq x y z
N MET A 1 46.92 15.94 -38.04
CA MET A 1 45.53 15.45 -38.16
C MET A 1 45.47 14.08 -37.53
N ALA A 2 45.09 14.00 -36.26
CA ALA A 2 44.87 12.74 -35.54
C ALA A 2 43.42 12.75 -35.05
N GLN A 3 42.58 11.90 -35.64
CA GLN A 3 41.24 11.60 -35.14
C GLN A 3 41.39 10.50 -34.10
N THR A 4 41.38 10.86 -32.82
CA THR A 4 41.17 9.92 -31.72
C THR A 4 39.68 9.66 -31.60
N GLY A 5 39.31 8.39 -31.74
CA GLY A 5 37.94 7.90 -31.65
C GLY A 5 37.30 8.25 -30.31
N GLU A 6 36.11 8.82 -30.41
CA GLU A 6 35.24 9.14 -29.29
C GLU A 6 34.59 7.83 -28.82
N GLU A 7 35.07 7.30 -27.70
CA GLU A 7 34.51 6.12 -27.05
C GLU A 7 33.17 6.50 -26.41
N ILE A 8 32.07 5.99 -26.97
CA ILE A 8 30.73 6.17 -26.42
C ILE A 8 30.63 5.36 -25.11
N PRO A 9 30.23 5.97 -23.97
CA PRO A 9 30.09 5.23 -22.72
C PRO A 9 28.91 4.25 -22.82
N ARG A 10 29.19 2.95 -22.71
CA ARG A 10 28.18 1.90 -22.56
C ARG A 10 27.41 2.14 -21.25
N LYS A 11 26.13 2.52 -21.36
CA LYS A 11 25.21 2.60 -20.21
C LYS A 11 25.16 1.26 -19.48
N SER A 12 25.22 1.35 -18.15
CA SER A 12 25.18 0.25 -17.20
C SER A 12 23.93 -0.62 -17.35
N SER A 13 24.14 -1.94 -17.40
CA SER A 13 23.10 -2.97 -17.48
C SER A 13 22.43 -3.19 -16.12
N SER A 14 21.35 -2.48 -15.82
CA SER A 14 20.43 -2.87 -14.74
C SER A 14 19.49 -3.95 -15.25
N SER A 15 19.67 -5.20 -14.79
CA SER A 15 18.68 -6.28 -14.98
C SER A 15 17.34 -5.84 -14.40
N PHE A 16 16.24 -6.04 -15.13
CA PHE A 16 14.89 -5.82 -14.62
C PHE A 16 14.59 -6.82 -13.50
N SER A 17 13.60 -6.49 -12.65
CA SER A 17 12.92 -7.48 -11.82
C SER A 17 12.08 -8.42 -12.70
N PHE A 18 11.69 -9.59 -12.19
CA PHE A 18 10.86 -10.50 -13.00
C PHE A 18 9.48 -9.91 -13.34
N THR A 19 8.87 -9.12 -12.46
CA THR A 19 7.58 -8.49 -12.75
C THR A 19 7.73 -7.34 -13.74
N ASP A 20 8.79 -6.52 -13.64
CA ASP A 20 9.03 -5.46 -14.64
C ASP A 20 9.39 -6.03 -16.01
N ALA A 21 10.15 -7.12 -16.06
CA ALA A 21 10.43 -7.82 -17.31
C ALA A 21 9.18 -8.47 -17.91
N ALA A 22 8.31 -9.04 -17.07
CA ALA A 22 7.04 -9.59 -17.51
C ALA A 22 6.16 -8.50 -18.14
N GLU A 23 6.08 -7.31 -17.51
CA GLU A 23 5.36 -6.18 -18.09
C GLU A 23 5.97 -5.76 -19.43
N ALA A 24 7.28 -5.52 -19.50
CA ALA A 24 7.95 -5.11 -20.74
C ALA A 24 7.74 -6.10 -21.89
N VAL A 25 7.84 -7.40 -21.61
CA VAL A 25 7.59 -8.45 -22.61
C VAL A 25 6.14 -8.44 -23.08
N LEU A 26 5.18 -8.37 -22.15
CA LEU A 26 3.77 -8.30 -22.51
C LEU A 26 3.51 -7.04 -23.34
N GLU A 27 4.00 -5.86 -22.93
CA GLU A 27 3.81 -4.61 -23.68
C GLU A 27 4.28 -4.69 -25.13
N GLN A 28 5.43 -5.32 -25.35
CA GLN A 28 6.06 -5.37 -26.66
C GLN A 28 5.55 -6.53 -27.54
N PHE A 29 5.20 -7.67 -26.95
CA PHE A 29 4.90 -8.92 -27.68
C PHE A 29 3.53 -9.53 -27.40
N GLY A 30 2.81 -9.02 -26.40
CA GLY A 30 1.52 -9.56 -25.99
C GLY A 30 0.38 -9.24 -26.95
N HIS A 31 0.52 -8.23 -27.82
CA HIS A 31 -0.50 -7.86 -28.81
C HIS A 31 -1.93 -7.71 -28.26
N LYS A 32 -2.06 -7.28 -26.99
CA LYS A 32 -3.32 -7.19 -26.23
C LYS A 32 -4.03 -8.54 -25.97
N GLN A 33 -3.30 -9.65 -26.04
CA GLN A 33 -3.79 -10.98 -25.72
C GLN A 33 -2.99 -11.58 -24.56
N PRO A 34 -3.63 -12.35 -23.66
CA PRO A 34 -2.93 -13.04 -22.58
C PRO A 34 -1.84 -13.98 -23.13
N VAL A 35 -0.69 -13.99 -22.47
CA VAL A 35 0.44 -14.85 -22.86
C VAL A 35 0.75 -15.80 -21.72
N HIS A 36 1.06 -17.06 -22.05
CA HIS A 36 1.44 -18.04 -21.04
C HIS A 36 2.76 -17.65 -20.35
N TYR A 37 2.82 -17.77 -19.02
CA TYR A 37 3.96 -17.32 -18.21
C TYR A 37 5.31 -17.91 -18.65
N ARG A 38 5.33 -19.14 -19.18
CA ARG A 38 6.55 -19.76 -19.75
C ARG A 38 7.07 -18.99 -20.97
N ALA A 39 6.18 -18.62 -21.89
CA ALA A 39 6.57 -17.86 -23.08
C ALA A 39 7.02 -16.44 -22.71
N ILE A 40 6.39 -15.82 -21.70
CA ILE A 40 6.85 -14.53 -21.16
C ILE A 40 8.27 -14.65 -20.60
N THR A 41 8.52 -15.70 -19.81
CA THR A 41 9.83 -15.96 -19.20
C THR A 41 10.90 -16.20 -20.25
N GLU A 42 10.63 -17.06 -21.24
CA GLU A 42 11.55 -17.37 -22.34
C GLU A 42 11.94 -16.11 -23.12
N LYS A 43 10.95 -15.25 -23.41
CA LYS A 43 11.19 -14.00 -24.12
C LYS A 43 11.99 -13.02 -23.26
N ALA A 44 11.70 -12.92 -21.97
CA ALA A 44 12.43 -12.07 -21.03
C ALA A 44 13.92 -12.46 -20.92
N LEU A 45 14.21 -13.76 -20.91
CA LEU A 45 15.57 -14.29 -20.93
C LEU A 45 16.26 -14.04 -22.27
N THR A 46 15.57 -14.28 -23.38
CA THR A 46 16.09 -14.06 -24.74
C THR A 46 16.49 -12.60 -24.98
N LEU A 47 15.71 -11.66 -24.43
CA LEU A 47 15.98 -10.22 -24.53
C LEU A 47 17.00 -9.74 -23.49
N GLY A 48 17.49 -10.62 -22.61
CA GLY A 48 18.42 -10.27 -21.53
C GLY A 48 17.83 -9.31 -20.49
N LEU A 49 16.49 -9.26 -20.36
CA LEU A 49 15.80 -8.38 -19.41
C LEU A 49 15.98 -8.86 -17.97
N VAL A 50 16.05 -10.18 -17.77
CA VAL A 50 16.27 -10.82 -16.46
C VAL A 50 17.46 -11.75 -16.52
N ASN A 51 18.27 -11.71 -15.46
CA ASN A 51 19.32 -12.70 -15.23
C ASN A 51 18.96 -13.53 -14.00
N THR A 52 19.11 -14.85 -14.12
CA THR A 52 18.82 -15.79 -13.02
C THR A 52 19.83 -16.92 -12.98
N LYS A 53 20.15 -17.36 -11.76
CA LYS A 53 20.96 -18.55 -11.50
C LYS A 53 20.09 -19.77 -11.17
N GLY A 54 18.78 -19.57 -10.98
CA GLY A 54 17.84 -20.62 -10.60
C GLY A 54 17.47 -21.53 -11.77
N LEU A 55 17.17 -22.79 -11.48
CA LEU A 55 16.84 -23.81 -12.49
C LEU A 55 15.44 -23.64 -13.10
N THR A 56 14.54 -22.90 -12.44
CA THR A 56 13.13 -22.72 -12.85
C THR A 56 12.72 -21.24 -12.83
N PRO A 57 13.27 -20.41 -13.73
CA PRO A 57 12.94 -18.98 -13.80
C PRO A 57 11.46 -18.70 -14.04
N GLU A 58 10.77 -19.59 -14.76
CA GLU A 58 9.35 -19.45 -15.08
C GLU A 58 8.45 -19.55 -13.84
N ALA A 59 8.77 -20.47 -12.92
CA ALA A 59 8.07 -20.58 -11.64
C ALA A 59 8.29 -19.34 -10.77
N THR A 60 9.50 -18.78 -10.81
CA THR A 60 9.85 -17.56 -10.08
C THR A 60 9.07 -16.35 -10.61
N LEU A 61 9.06 -16.16 -11.94
CA LEU A 61 8.32 -15.08 -12.58
C LEU A 61 6.83 -15.17 -12.22
N TYR A 62 6.24 -16.36 -12.39
CA TYR A 62 4.83 -16.59 -12.13
C TYR A 62 4.45 -16.29 -10.67
N ALA A 63 5.23 -16.77 -9.70
CA ALA A 63 4.99 -16.53 -8.28
C ALA A 63 5.10 -15.05 -7.89
N GLN A 64 6.07 -14.32 -8.48
CA GLN A 64 6.23 -12.89 -8.20
C GLN A 64 5.07 -12.07 -8.78
N VAL A 65 4.65 -12.35 -10.02
CA VAL A 65 3.48 -11.70 -10.63
C VAL A 65 2.20 -11.97 -9.82
N LEU A 66 1.97 -13.22 -9.42
CA LEU A 66 0.83 -13.58 -8.56
C LEU A 66 0.84 -12.82 -7.23
N THR A 67 2.00 -12.77 -6.57
CA THR A 67 2.15 -12.13 -5.25
C THR A 67 1.93 -10.63 -5.35
N GLU A 68 2.51 -9.97 -6.36
CA GLU A 68 2.33 -8.53 -6.60
C GLU A 68 0.86 -8.21 -6.89
N THR A 69 0.22 -8.98 -7.77
CA THR A 69 -1.19 -8.81 -8.13
C THR A 69 -2.08 -8.94 -6.90
N LYS A 70 -1.91 -10.02 -6.11
CA LYS A 70 -2.69 -10.23 -4.88
C LYS A 70 -2.49 -9.12 -3.85
N ARG A 71 -1.26 -8.60 -3.74
CA ARG A 71 -0.94 -7.48 -2.84
C ARG A 71 -1.64 -6.19 -3.28
N GLN A 72 -1.60 -5.85 -4.56
CA GLN A 72 -2.27 -4.65 -5.12
C GLN A 72 -3.80 -4.75 -4.98
N THR A 73 -4.40 -5.89 -5.32
CA THR A 73 -5.84 -6.10 -5.18
C THR A 73 -6.32 -5.95 -3.72
N ARG A 74 -5.56 -6.46 -2.74
CA ARG A 74 -5.90 -6.30 -1.32
C ARG A 74 -5.93 -4.83 -0.88
N ARG A 75 -5.00 -4.03 -1.40
CA ARG A 75 -4.90 -2.58 -1.17
C ARG A 75 -5.97 -1.76 -1.91
N GLY A 76 -6.78 -2.40 -2.75
CA GLY A 76 -7.73 -1.71 -3.63
C GLY A 76 -7.04 -0.90 -4.72
N GLU A 77 -5.80 -1.26 -5.08
CA GLU A 77 -5.06 -0.72 -6.21
C GLU A 77 -5.31 -1.59 -7.45
N SER A 78 -5.34 -0.96 -8.62
CA SER A 78 -5.37 -1.69 -9.90
C SER A 78 -4.09 -2.48 -10.12
N PRO A 79 -4.14 -3.82 -10.24
CA PRO A 79 -2.94 -4.58 -10.52
C PRO A 79 -2.43 -4.33 -11.94
N ARG A 80 -1.11 -4.42 -12.15
CA ARG A 80 -0.51 -4.33 -13.51
C ARG A 80 -0.88 -5.53 -14.38
N PHE A 81 -1.09 -6.68 -13.75
CA PHE A 81 -1.35 -7.95 -14.40
C PHE A 81 -2.77 -8.47 -14.12
N ILE A 82 -3.33 -9.18 -15.08
CA ILE A 82 -4.56 -9.96 -14.94
C ILE A 82 -4.20 -11.42 -15.17
N MET A 83 -4.60 -12.28 -14.23
CA MET A 83 -4.42 -13.72 -14.34
C MET A 83 -5.66 -14.33 -15.03
N HIS A 84 -5.48 -14.90 -16.21
CA HIS A 84 -6.58 -15.48 -17.00
C HIS A 84 -6.80 -16.99 -16.72
N GLY A 85 -6.16 -17.53 -15.68
CA GLY A 85 -6.14 -18.97 -15.42
C GLY A 85 -5.15 -19.72 -16.31
N GLN A 86 -4.91 -21.01 -16.01
CA GLN A 86 -3.99 -21.89 -16.77
C GLN A 86 -2.58 -21.31 -17.03
N GLY A 87 -2.10 -20.39 -16.17
CA GLY A 87 -0.79 -19.75 -16.35
C GLY A 87 -0.75 -18.60 -17.37
N MET A 88 -1.91 -18.15 -17.87
CA MET A 88 -2.03 -17.04 -18.80
C MET A 88 -2.02 -15.70 -18.07
N ILE A 89 -1.18 -14.76 -18.52
CA ILE A 89 -1.00 -13.44 -17.92
C ILE A 89 -1.28 -12.37 -18.99
N GLY A 90 -2.15 -11.41 -18.68
CA GLY A 90 -2.39 -10.21 -19.48
C GLY A 90 -2.03 -8.95 -18.71
N LEU A 91 -1.93 -7.81 -19.41
CA LEU A 91 -1.82 -6.50 -18.74
C LEU A 91 -3.18 -5.90 -18.49
N ALA A 92 -3.41 -5.38 -17.29
CA ALA A 92 -4.65 -4.69 -16.95
C ALA A 92 -4.92 -3.49 -17.86
N LYS A 93 -3.85 -2.83 -18.32
CA LYS A 93 -3.96 -1.73 -19.28
C LYS A 93 -4.43 -2.16 -20.67
N TRP A 94 -4.45 -3.43 -21.04
CA TRP A 94 -5.04 -3.82 -22.33
C TRP A 94 -6.55 -3.75 -22.33
N VAL A 95 -7.13 -3.70 -21.14
CA VAL A 95 -8.56 -3.52 -20.92
C VAL A 95 -8.94 -2.03 -20.99
N VAL A 96 -8.15 -1.15 -21.64
CA VAL A 96 -8.49 0.31 -21.72
C VAL A 96 -9.91 0.48 -22.25
N GLY A 97 -10.79 1.02 -21.38
CA GLY A 97 -12.21 1.26 -21.65
C GLY A 97 -13.19 0.25 -21.02
N GLY A 98 -12.70 -0.83 -20.39
CA GLY A 98 -13.51 -1.88 -19.79
C GLY A 98 -13.74 -1.78 -18.28
N LEU A 99 -14.36 -2.82 -17.72
CA LEU A 99 -14.85 -2.90 -16.34
C LEU A 99 -13.78 -2.57 -15.28
N ALA A 100 -12.52 -2.99 -15.47
CA ALA A 100 -11.44 -2.73 -14.50
C ALA A 100 -11.18 -1.24 -14.25
N PHE A 101 -11.15 -0.42 -15.31
CA PHE A 101 -10.98 1.02 -15.18
C PHE A 101 -12.20 1.69 -14.52
N GLN A 102 -13.42 1.21 -14.84
CA GLN A 102 -14.65 1.70 -14.21
C GLN A 102 -14.68 1.37 -12.72
N ILE A 103 -14.22 0.18 -12.32
CA ILE A 103 -14.06 -0.22 -10.92
C ILE A 103 -13.06 0.70 -10.22
N GLU A 104 -11.91 1.00 -10.81
CA GLU A 104 -10.92 1.89 -10.18
C GLU A 104 -11.46 3.30 -9.98
N GLN A 105 -12.08 3.89 -11.02
CA GLN A 105 -12.70 5.21 -10.91
C GLN A 105 -13.80 5.24 -9.85
N HIS A 106 -14.60 4.17 -9.77
CA HIS A 106 -15.61 4.02 -8.73
C HIS A 106 -14.98 3.95 -7.34
N ASN A 107 -13.99 3.06 -7.14
CA ASN A 107 -13.31 2.86 -5.87
C ASN A 107 -12.61 4.14 -5.39
N GLU A 108 -11.97 4.88 -6.30
CA GLU A 108 -11.36 6.17 -6.00
C GLU A 108 -12.41 7.22 -5.60
N GLY A 109 -13.57 7.21 -6.28
CA GLY A 109 -14.71 8.03 -5.89
C GLY A 109 -15.24 7.69 -4.49
N VAL A 110 -15.29 6.40 -4.13
CA VAL A 110 -15.69 5.94 -2.80
C VAL A 110 -14.66 6.38 -1.74
N ARG A 111 -13.37 6.20 -1.99
CA ARG A 111 -12.29 6.66 -1.08
C ARG A 111 -12.39 8.16 -0.79
N LYS A 112 -12.63 8.98 -1.80
CA LYS A 112 -12.84 10.43 -1.63
C LYS A 112 -14.09 10.77 -0.82
N LYS A 113 -15.19 10.05 -1.05
CA LYS A 113 -16.43 10.22 -0.25
C LYS A 113 -16.21 9.84 1.21
N LEU A 114 -15.55 8.71 1.46
CA LEU A 114 -15.21 8.26 2.80
C LEU A 114 -14.33 9.29 3.51
N HIS A 115 -13.26 9.77 2.86
CA HIS A 115 -12.42 10.86 3.41
C HIS A 115 -13.23 12.11 3.77
N GLY A 116 -14.14 12.52 2.88
CA GLY A 116 -15.05 13.64 3.11
C GLY A 116 -15.97 13.44 4.32
N GLN A 117 -16.47 12.21 4.54
CA GLN A 117 -17.27 11.86 5.71
C GLN A 117 -16.46 11.95 7.00
N LEU A 118 -15.21 11.45 7.02
CA LEU A 118 -14.32 11.56 8.18
C LEU A 118 -14.08 13.02 8.61
N MET A 119 -13.97 13.93 7.64
CA MET A 119 -13.76 15.36 7.90
C MET A 119 -14.95 16.03 8.61
N VAL A 120 -16.17 15.56 8.38
CA VAL A 120 -17.40 16.14 8.98
C VAL A 120 -17.93 15.34 10.16
N MET A 121 -17.42 14.13 10.39
CA MET A 121 -17.78 13.24 11.50
C MET A 121 -17.60 13.92 12.87
N PRO A 122 -18.53 13.74 13.81
CA PRO A 122 -18.38 14.20 15.19
C PRO A 122 -17.12 13.61 15.85
N PRO A 123 -16.43 14.34 16.75
CA PRO A 123 -15.19 13.85 17.37
C PRO A 123 -15.32 12.50 18.07
N ALA A 124 -16.38 12.29 18.86
CA ALA A 124 -16.60 11.03 19.58
C ALA A 124 -16.83 9.84 18.63
N GLU A 125 -17.56 10.04 17.53
CA GLU A 125 -17.75 9.00 16.51
C GLU A 125 -16.44 8.69 15.78
N PHE A 126 -15.63 9.71 15.51
CA PHE A 126 -14.32 9.54 14.89
C PHE A 126 -13.35 8.77 15.80
N GLU A 127 -13.33 9.08 17.09
CA GLU A 127 -12.55 8.34 18.09
C GLU A 127 -12.99 6.87 18.17
N ALA A 128 -14.30 6.60 18.19
CA ALA A 128 -14.83 5.23 18.18
C ALA A 128 -14.43 4.47 16.90
N LEU A 129 -14.49 5.12 15.73
CA LEU A 129 -14.03 4.54 14.47
C LEU A 129 -12.53 4.20 14.50
N ILE A 130 -11.71 5.07 15.11
CA ILE A 130 -10.27 4.79 15.26
C ILE A 130 -10.05 3.59 16.18
N VAL A 131 -10.81 3.45 17.28
CA VAL A 131 -10.74 2.27 18.16
C VAL A 131 -11.07 0.99 17.39
N GLU A 132 -12.13 1.01 16.58
CA GLU A 132 -12.51 -0.12 15.71
C GLU A 132 -11.39 -0.47 14.72
N LEU A 133 -10.80 0.54 14.08
CA LEU A 133 -9.68 0.34 13.17
C LEU A 133 -8.44 -0.24 13.87
N LEU A 134 -8.08 0.27 15.05
CA LEU A 134 -6.92 -0.23 15.80
C LEU A 134 -7.12 -1.69 16.19
N ALA A 135 -8.33 -2.08 16.63
CA ALA A 135 -8.66 -3.47 16.92
C ALA A 135 -8.48 -4.36 15.66
N ALA A 136 -9.00 -3.91 14.50
CA ALA A 136 -8.83 -4.63 13.23
C ALA A 136 -7.35 -4.77 12.80
N LEU A 137 -6.50 -3.82 13.18
CA LEU A 137 -5.05 -3.84 12.93
C LEU A 137 -4.26 -4.71 13.93
N GLY A 138 -4.92 -5.38 14.87
CA GLY A 138 -4.29 -6.29 15.83
C GLY A 138 -3.82 -5.62 17.12
N PHE A 139 -4.48 -4.53 17.52
CA PHE A 139 -4.27 -3.96 18.86
C PHE A 139 -5.18 -4.64 19.89
N ASP A 140 -4.57 -5.07 20.99
CA ASP A 140 -5.24 -5.53 22.21
C ASP A 140 -5.37 -4.38 23.22
N ASP A 141 -6.28 -4.56 24.19
CA ASP A 141 -6.48 -3.64 25.33
C ASP A 141 -6.67 -2.17 24.92
N VAL A 142 -7.38 -1.94 23.81
CA VAL A 142 -7.62 -0.59 23.30
C VAL A 142 -8.56 0.14 24.26
N THR A 143 -8.05 1.19 24.90
CA THR A 143 -8.76 1.97 25.93
C THR A 143 -8.72 3.46 25.60
N MET A 144 -9.86 4.12 25.75
CA MET A 144 -9.94 5.58 25.64
C MET A 144 -9.38 6.23 26.90
N THR A 145 -8.65 7.32 26.74
CA THR A 145 -8.14 8.11 27.86
C THR A 145 -9.12 9.24 28.20
N PRO A 146 -9.28 9.59 29.50
CA PRO A 146 -10.07 10.74 29.88
C PRO A 146 -9.46 12.02 29.31
N ALA A 147 -10.30 12.96 28.84
CA ALA A 147 -9.87 14.20 28.20
C ALA A 147 -9.03 15.18 29.08
N SER A 148 -8.71 14.82 30.33
CA SER A 148 -8.03 15.70 31.28
C SER A 148 -6.62 15.21 31.61
N GLY A 149 -5.62 16.03 31.27
CA GLY A 149 -4.29 15.97 31.88
C GLY A 149 -3.25 15.04 31.23
N ASP A 150 -3.58 14.31 30.16
CA ASP A 150 -2.66 13.35 29.54
C ASP A 150 -1.84 13.93 28.37
N GLY A 151 -1.91 15.24 28.15
CA GLY A 151 -1.25 15.92 27.05
C GLY A 151 -1.82 15.55 25.68
N GLY A 152 -3.07 15.13 25.61
CA GLY A 152 -3.82 14.91 24.37
C GLY A 152 -3.61 13.53 23.78
N ILE A 153 -3.33 12.52 24.59
CA ILE A 153 -3.51 11.13 24.16
C ILE A 153 -5.01 10.88 24.17
N ASP A 154 -5.53 10.19 23.17
CA ASP A 154 -6.96 9.89 23.08
C ASP A 154 -7.21 8.38 23.28
N VAL A 155 -6.24 7.54 22.88
CA VAL A 155 -6.33 6.08 22.98
C VAL A 155 -4.98 5.49 23.41
N ARG A 156 -5.01 4.45 24.24
CA ARG A 156 -3.87 3.56 24.50
C ARG A 156 -4.22 2.13 24.10
N GLY A 157 -3.25 1.40 23.58
CA GLY A 157 -3.42 -0.01 23.22
C GLY A 157 -2.09 -0.71 23.01
N THR A 158 -2.12 -2.04 22.88
CA THR A 158 -0.93 -2.85 22.66
C THR A 158 -1.02 -3.53 21.31
N LEU A 159 -0.15 -3.17 20.37
CA LEU A 159 -0.02 -3.89 19.11
C LEU A 159 0.60 -5.26 19.37
N VAL A 160 -0.09 -6.33 18.96
CA VAL A 160 0.39 -7.71 19.09
C VAL A 160 0.66 -8.30 17.71
N VAL A 161 1.89 -8.76 17.49
CA VAL A 161 2.31 -9.39 16.23
C VAL A 161 2.77 -10.82 16.49
N GLY A 162 2.11 -11.78 15.85
CA GLY A 162 2.42 -13.20 15.97
C GLY A 162 2.35 -13.72 17.40
N ASP A 163 1.46 -13.18 18.22
CA ASP A 163 1.20 -13.51 19.64
C ASP A 163 2.37 -13.31 20.62
N VAL A 164 3.56 -12.93 20.13
CA VAL A 164 4.79 -12.85 20.95
C VAL A 164 5.37 -11.44 21.02
N ILE A 165 5.19 -10.62 19.98
CA ILE A 165 5.72 -9.26 19.95
C ILE A 165 4.63 -8.31 20.46
N ARG A 166 4.92 -7.58 21.54
CA ARG A 166 3.99 -6.62 22.15
C ARG A 166 4.61 -5.22 22.17
N THR A 167 3.94 -4.26 21.54
CA THR A 167 4.35 -2.86 21.53
C THR A 167 3.24 -1.99 22.11
N ARG A 168 3.50 -1.33 23.23
CA ARG A 168 2.54 -0.39 23.83
C ARG A 168 2.56 0.93 23.06
N MET A 169 1.38 1.39 22.68
CA MET A 169 1.18 2.57 21.86
C MET A 169 0.27 3.56 22.58
N ALA A 170 0.67 4.83 22.56
CA ALA A 170 -0.18 5.96 22.91
C ALA A 170 -0.56 6.70 21.62
N VAL A 171 -1.85 6.81 21.36
CA VAL A 171 -2.41 7.29 20.11
C VAL A 171 -3.11 8.62 20.35
N GLN A 172 -2.76 9.62 19.54
CA GLN A 172 -3.49 10.88 19.46
C GLN A 172 -4.24 10.95 18.13
N VAL A 173 -5.51 11.35 18.21
CA VAL A 173 -6.44 11.46 17.09
C VAL A 173 -6.79 12.93 16.88
N LYS A 174 -6.58 13.42 15.66
CA LYS A 174 -6.85 14.82 15.29
C LYS A 174 -7.68 14.91 14.02
N ARG A 175 -8.97 15.26 14.17
CA ARG A 175 -9.82 15.62 13.02
C ARG A 175 -9.57 17.05 12.58
N TRP A 176 -8.63 17.25 11.66
CA TRP A 176 -8.10 18.57 11.29
C TRP A 176 -8.25 18.86 9.80
N LYS A 177 -8.38 20.15 9.46
CA LYS A 177 -8.34 20.65 8.07
C LYS A 177 -6.95 21.14 7.65
N ARG A 178 -6.11 21.51 8.61
CA ARG A 178 -4.74 22.01 8.37
C ARG A 178 -3.73 20.96 8.79
N ASN A 179 -2.56 21.00 8.18
CA ASN A 179 -1.52 20.04 8.49
C ASN A 179 -1.10 20.10 9.97
N VAL A 180 -0.88 18.92 10.55
CA VAL A 180 -0.33 18.77 11.89
C VAL A 180 1.10 19.31 11.91
N GLN A 181 1.44 20.05 12.96
CA GLN A 181 2.73 20.74 13.11
C GLN A 181 3.61 20.06 14.18
N ALA A 182 4.91 20.34 14.13
CA ALA A 182 5.89 19.79 15.07
C ALA A 182 5.52 19.90 16.57
N PRO A 183 4.89 20.98 17.07
CA PRO A 183 4.51 21.07 18.48
C PRO A 183 3.56 19.94 18.94
N VAL A 184 2.68 19.46 18.05
CA VAL A 184 1.77 18.34 18.37
C VAL A 184 2.55 17.04 18.55
N VAL A 185 3.55 16.81 17.70
CA VAL A 185 4.45 15.65 17.80
C VAL A 185 5.28 15.70 19.09
N GLN A 186 5.79 16.87 19.45
CA GLN A 186 6.52 17.09 20.70
C GLN A 186 5.64 16.83 21.92
N GLN A 187 4.39 17.30 21.87
CA GLN A 187 3.41 17.10 22.93
C GLN A 187 3.11 15.62 23.15
N VAL A 188 2.78 14.86 22.10
CA VAL A 188 2.56 13.41 22.19
C VAL A 188 3.79 12.71 22.76
N ARG A 189 4.97 13.05 22.26
CA ARG A 189 6.23 12.47 22.74
C ARG A 189 6.47 12.73 24.22
N GLY A 190 6.14 13.92 24.71
CA GLY A 190 6.25 14.30 26.12
C GLY A 190 5.26 13.57 27.04
N SER A 191 4.17 13.04 26.47
CA SER A 191 3.12 12.30 27.18
C SER A 191 3.28 10.79 27.14
N LEU A 192 4.30 10.26 26.46
CA LEU A 192 4.55 8.83 26.38
C LEU A 192 4.97 8.28 27.75
N GLY A 193 4.36 7.18 28.16
CA GLY A 193 4.77 6.40 29.31
C GLY A 193 6.08 5.62 29.07
N THR A 194 6.57 4.97 30.12
CA THR A 194 7.79 4.14 30.03
C THR A 194 7.63 3.06 28.97
N HIS A 195 8.53 3.01 27.98
CA HIS A 195 8.49 2.05 26.86
C HIS A 195 7.22 2.11 25.99
N GLU A 196 6.46 3.21 26.01
CA GLU A 196 5.40 3.45 25.02
C GLU A 196 6.00 4.07 23.75
N GLN A 197 5.39 3.79 22.60
CA GLN A 197 5.63 4.50 21.34
C GLN A 197 4.42 5.39 21.01
N GLY A 198 4.65 6.46 20.24
CA GLY A 198 3.58 7.36 19.83
C GLY A 198 2.98 7.00 18.47
N LEU A 199 1.69 7.27 18.27
CA LEU A 199 1.05 7.30 16.97
C LEU A 199 0.15 8.54 16.88
N ILE A 200 0.25 9.29 15.79
CA ILE A 200 -0.67 10.39 15.50
C ILE A 200 -1.48 10.03 14.27
N ILE A 201 -2.81 10.06 14.41
CA ILE A 201 -3.76 9.83 13.33
C ILE A 201 -4.48 11.15 13.04
N THR A 202 -4.49 11.58 11.78
CA THR A 202 -5.20 12.79 11.36
C THR A 202 -5.97 12.58 10.07
N THR A 203 -7.07 13.32 9.89
CA THR A 203 -7.77 13.42 8.61
C THR A 203 -7.03 14.27 7.59
N SER A 204 -6.10 15.14 8.04
CA SER A 204 -5.26 16.00 7.19
C SER A 204 -3.94 15.33 6.81
N ASP A 205 -2.93 16.12 6.48
CA ASP A 205 -1.55 15.69 6.34
C ASP A 205 -0.65 16.26 7.45
N PHE A 206 0.65 15.99 7.39
CA PHE A 206 1.67 16.50 8.30
C PHE A 206 2.53 17.57 7.63
N SER A 207 3.10 18.50 8.40
CA SER A 207 4.11 19.41 7.87
C SER A 207 5.48 18.74 7.81
N LYS A 208 6.39 19.24 6.95
CA LYS A 208 7.77 18.75 6.91
C LYS A 208 8.45 18.78 8.27
N GLY A 209 8.16 19.82 9.08
CA GLY A 209 8.66 19.94 10.44
C GLY A 209 8.08 18.88 11.38
N ALA A 210 6.80 18.53 11.22
CA ALA A 210 6.20 17.44 12.00
C ALA A 210 6.81 16.08 11.65
N CYS A 211 7.05 15.78 10.37
CA CYS A 211 7.72 14.55 9.95
C CYS A 211 9.15 14.47 10.49
N ALA A 212 9.93 15.55 10.36
CA ALA A 212 11.29 15.61 10.89
C ALA A 212 11.34 15.48 12.42
N GLU A 213 10.38 16.08 13.13
CA GLU A 213 10.28 15.93 14.58
C GLU A 213 9.91 14.51 14.96
N ALA A 214 9.00 13.84 14.24
CA ALA A 214 8.56 12.47 14.50
C ALA A 214 9.73 11.46 14.46
N GLU A 215 10.61 11.64 13.48
CA GLU A 215 11.80 10.80 13.22
C GLU A 215 13.07 11.28 13.94
N ARG A 216 12.96 12.25 14.87
CA ARG A 216 14.13 12.87 15.51
C ARG A 216 15.08 11.82 16.11
N PRO A 217 16.38 11.85 15.76
CA PRO A 217 17.36 10.91 16.30
C PRO A 217 17.39 10.91 17.83
N ASN A 218 17.58 9.73 18.42
CA ASN A 218 17.67 9.50 19.88
C ASN A 218 16.41 9.85 20.67
N ALA A 219 15.27 10.02 20.01
CA ALA A 219 13.99 10.29 20.66
C ALA A 219 13.00 9.15 20.38
N VAL A 220 12.08 8.87 21.31
CA VAL A 220 11.11 7.76 21.19
C VAL A 220 10.24 7.93 19.95
N PRO A 221 10.24 7.01 18.97
CA PRO A 221 9.53 7.20 17.71
C PRO A 221 8.05 7.55 17.86
N VAL A 222 7.58 8.45 17.00
CA VAL A 222 6.15 8.76 16.86
C VAL A 222 5.74 8.44 15.42
N ALA A 223 4.94 7.40 15.23
CA ALA A 223 4.40 7.06 13.93
C ALA A 223 3.35 8.09 13.50
N LEU A 224 3.26 8.33 12.19
CA LEU A 224 2.34 9.30 11.60
C LEU A 224 1.41 8.61 10.60
N MET A 225 0.11 8.81 10.75
CA MET A 225 -0.93 8.30 9.85
C MET A 225 -1.79 9.47 9.35
N ASN A 226 -1.67 9.79 8.07
CA ASN A 226 -2.42 10.89 7.45
C ASN A 226 -3.78 10.40 6.94
N GLY A 227 -4.60 11.32 6.44
CA GLY A 227 -5.97 11.03 6.02
C GLY A 227 -6.07 10.02 4.87
N GLU A 228 -5.10 10.04 3.95
CA GLU A 228 -5.04 9.08 2.83
C GLU A 228 -4.71 7.67 3.34
N GLN A 229 -3.70 7.55 4.21
CA GLN A 229 -3.32 6.28 4.83
C GLN A 229 -4.44 5.72 5.70
N LEU A 230 -5.13 6.58 6.46
CA LEU A 230 -6.29 6.21 7.26
C LEU A 230 -7.41 5.63 6.39
N VAL A 231 -7.80 6.31 5.32
CA VAL A 231 -8.84 5.83 4.39
C VAL A 231 -8.45 4.51 3.75
N ARG A 232 -7.19 4.36 3.35
CA ARG A 232 -6.70 3.09 2.80
C ARG A 232 -6.87 1.96 3.81
N LEU A 233 -6.47 2.15 5.06
CA LEU A 233 -6.58 1.12 6.10
C LEU A 233 -8.03 0.80 6.45
N LEU A 234 -8.93 1.79 6.48
CA LEU A 234 -10.36 1.56 6.66
C LEU A 234 -10.91 0.66 5.54
N VAL A 235 -10.57 0.96 4.28
CA VAL A 235 -10.98 0.15 3.12
C VAL A 235 -10.38 -1.26 3.17
N GLU A 236 -9.10 -1.39 3.52
CA GLU A 236 -8.41 -2.68 3.63
C GLU A 236 -9.03 -3.60 4.69
N ASN A 237 -9.62 -3.03 5.75
CA ASN A 237 -10.27 -3.76 6.83
C ASN A 237 -11.82 -3.77 6.70
N ASP A 238 -12.36 -3.37 5.56
CA ASP A 238 -13.80 -3.32 5.28
C ASP A 238 -14.62 -2.47 6.27
N ILE A 239 -14.00 -1.43 6.84
CA ILE A 239 -14.63 -0.48 7.77
C ILE A 239 -15.21 0.71 6.99
N GLY A 240 -16.51 0.94 7.13
CA GLY A 240 -17.22 2.02 6.45
C GLY A 240 -17.41 1.82 4.94
N VAL A 241 -17.06 0.64 4.41
CA VAL A 241 -17.24 0.27 3.00
C VAL A 241 -17.76 -1.16 2.88
N HIS A 242 -18.37 -1.47 1.73
CA HIS A 242 -18.78 -2.82 1.40
C HIS A 242 -18.19 -3.21 0.04
N ARG A 243 -17.63 -4.43 -0.04
CA ARG A 243 -17.09 -4.99 -1.27
C ARG A 243 -18.11 -5.93 -1.91
N THR A 244 -18.32 -5.77 -3.20
CA THR A 244 -19.11 -6.70 -4.02
C THR A 244 -18.20 -7.35 -5.04
N SER A 245 -18.29 -8.68 -5.18
CA SER A 245 -17.58 -9.44 -6.22
C SER A 245 -18.59 -10.02 -7.21
N TYR A 246 -18.21 -10.05 -8.49
CA TYR A 246 -18.99 -10.62 -9.58
C TYR A 246 -18.16 -11.68 -10.30
N ASP A 247 -18.82 -12.75 -10.73
CA ASP A 247 -18.18 -13.80 -11.53
C ASP A 247 -18.25 -13.45 -13.02
N LEU A 248 -17.11 -13.54 -13.70
CA LEU A 248 -17.02 -13.46 -15.16
C LEU A 248 -16.86 -14.89 -15.69
N ILE A 249 -17.81 -15.32 -16.53
CA ILE A 249 -17.79 -16.65 -17.15
C ILE A 249 -17.32 -16.48 -18.60
N GLU A 250 -16.29 -17.23 -18.97
CA GLU A 250 -15.75 -17.28 -20.34
C GLU A 250 -15.94 -18.69 -20.93
N LEU A 251 -16.13 -18.76 -22.24
CA LEU A 251 -16.23 -20.04 -22.96
C LEU A 251 -14.82 -20.64 -23.11
N GLY A 252 -14.61 -21.87 -22.64
CA GLY A 252 -13.37 -22.60 -22.91
C GLY A 252 -13.34 -23.10 -24.35
N GLU A 253 -12.26 -22.83 -25.08
CA GLU A 253 -11.99 -23.52 -26.34
C GLU A 253 -11.65 -24.98 -26.02
N GLY A 254 -12.48 -25.92 -26.47
CA GLY A 254 -12.22 -27.35 -26.33
C GLY A 254 -11.09 -27.79 -27.25
N GLU A 255 -10.13 -28.53 -26.72
CA GLU A 255 -9.24 -29.40 -27.52
C GLU A 255 -10.00 -30.63 -28.04
#